data_AF-A0A3R7V2R5-F1
#
_entry.id   AF-A0A3R7V2R5-F1
#
_cell.length_a   1.000
_cell.length_b   1.000
_cell.length_c   1.000
_cell.angle_alpha   90.00
_cell.angle_beta   90.00
_cell.angle_gamma   90.00
#
_symmetry.space_group_name_H-M   'P 1'
#
loop_
_entity.id
_entity.type
_entity.pdbx_description
1 polymer ?
#
loop_
_entity_poly.entity_id
_entity_poly.type
_entity_poly.pdbx_seq_one_letter_code
_entity_poly.pdbx_strand_id
1 'polypeptide(L)'
;MNRSKSEYLKLLLKGMAMGAADIVPGVSGGTIAFITGIYEELLKSISSINFKIFSLLKDENIKSVWHKINGNFLACIFFGILFSVFSLSKTITFLITSYPVLVWSFFFGLILASSFIIGRTIRSWNFQKVISLI
;
A
#
# COMPACT_ATOMS: atom_id res chain seq x y z
N MET A 1 19.68 7.55 -4.38
CA MET A 1 19.31 8.78 -3.64
C MET A 1 19.78 8.65 -2.20
N ASN A 2 20.54 9.61 -1.69
CA ASN A 2 20.92 9.66 -0.28
C ASN A 2 19.76 10.27 0.52
N ARG A 3 18.94 9.41 1.12
CA ARG A 3 17.91 9.81 2.09
C ARG A 3 18.52 9.95 3.48
N SER A 4 18.02 10.92 4.23
CA SER A 4 18.29 11.07 5.65
C SER A 4 17.65 9.95 6.47
N LYS A 5 18.14 9.75 7.71
CA LYS A 5 17.56 8.77 8.64
C LYS A 5 16.08 9.04 8.94
N SER A 6 15.69 10.32 9.03
CA SER A 6 14.29 10.72 9.27
C SER A 6 13.38 10.31 8.11
N GLU A 7 13.84 10.43 6.86
CA GLU A 7 13.07 10.02 5.70
C GLU A 7 12.90 8.51 5.61
N TYR A 8 13.93 7.73 5.97
CA TYR A 8 13.79 6.28 6.08
C TYR A 8 12.83 5.89 7.20
N LEU A 9 12.83 6.59 8.34
CA LEU A 9 11.84 6.33 9.39
C LEU A 9 10.41 6.62 8.88
N LYS A 10 10.20 7.75 8.19
CA LYS A 10 8.90 8.05 7.57
C LYS A 10 8.52 6.98 6.53
N LEU A 11 9.48 6.49 5.75
CA LEU A 11 9.25 5.46 4.76
C LEU A 11 8.86 4.13 5.41
N LEU A 12 9.53 3.76 6.50
CA LEU A 12 9.18 2.57 7.30
C LEU A 12 7.75 2.67 7.84
N LEU A 13 7.37 3.83 8.40
CA LEU A 13 6.00 4.08 8.88
C LEU A 13 4.97 4.00 7.75
N LYS A 14 5.30 4.50 6.55
CA LYS A 14 4.43 4.33 5.37
C LYS A 14 4.29 2.85 5.00
N GLY A 15 5.38 2.08 5.01
CA GLY A 15 5.35 0.63 4.81
C GLY A 15 4.50 -0.08 5.86
N MET A 16 4.58 0.34 7.13
CA MET A 16 3.71 -0.19 8.18
C MET A 16 2.23 0.12 7.92
N ALA A 17 1.91 1.36 7.55
CA ALA A 17 0.55 1.74 7.20
C ALA A 17 0.01 0.95 5.99
N MET A 18 0.85 0.68 4.99
CA MET A 18 0.49 -0.20 3.87
C MET A 18 0.20 -1.63 4.35
N GLY A 19 1.05 -2.21 5.19
CA GLY A 19 0.84 -3.55 5.73
C GLY A 19 -0.41 -3.65 6.61
N ALA A 20 -0.71 -2.61 7.40
CA ALA A 20 -1.93 -2.54 8.19
C ALA A 20 -3.19 -2.51 7.30
N ALA A 21 -3.14 -1.73 6.21
CA ALA A 21 -4.21 -1.68 5.22
C ALA A 21 -4.47 -3.04 4.57
N ASP A 22 -3.43 -3.81 4.21
CA ASP A 22 -3.60 -5.10 3.54
C ASP A 22 -4.15 -6.22 4.46
N ILE A 23 -4.06 -6.07 5.78
CA ILE A 23 -4.68 -7.00 6.75
C ILE A 23 -6.19 -6.73 6.87
N VAL A 24 -6.62 -5.51 6.55
CA VAL A 24 -7.98 -5.03 6.73
C VAL A 24 -8.81 -5.30 5.47
N PRO A 25 -9.98 -5.97 5.58
CA PRO A 25 -10.86 -6.18 4.43
C PRO A 25 -11.32 -4.85 3.81
N GLY A 26 -11.18 -4.73 2.48
CA GLY A 26 -11.67 -3.57 1.73
C GLY A 26 -10.75 -2.35 1.71
N VAL A 27 -9.54 -2.43 2.29
CA VAL A 27 -8.52 -1.39 2.21
C VAL A 27 -7.32 -1.91 1.41
N SER A 28 -6.75 -1.09 0.52
CA SER A 28 -5.60 -1.47 -0.32
C SER A 28 -4.34 -0.72 0.08
N GLY A 29 -3.24 -1.44 0.33
CA GLY A 29 -1.92 -0.86 0.58
C GLY A 29 -1.43 0.05 -0.56
N GLY A 30 -1.84 -0.22 -1.80
CA GLY A 30 -1.55 0.64 -2.96
C GLY A 30 -2.21 2.03 -2.84
N THR A 31 -3.40 2.10 -2.24
CA THR A 31 -4.08 3.39 -1.98
C THR A 31 -3.36 4.18 -0.89
N ILE A 32 -2.86 3.51 0.14
CA ILE A 32 -2.02 4.14 1.16
C ILE A 32 -0.71 4.66 0.54
N ALA A 33 -0.07 3.89 -0.33
CA ALA A 33 1.10 4.35 -1.07
C ALA A 33 0.81 5.60 -1.92
N PHE A 34 -0.38 5.67 -2.52
CA PHE A 34 -0.82 6.83 -3.30
C PHE A 34 -1.05 8.07 -2.42
N ILE A 35 -1.87 7.94 -1.38
CA ILE A 35 -2.18 9.05 -0.46
C ILE A 35 -0.92 9.56 0.24
N THR A 36 0.02 8.67 0.58
CA THR A 36 1.28 9.04 1.24
C THR A 36 2.38 9.50 0.27
N GLY A 37 2.09 9.56 -1.04
CA GLY A 37 2.96 10.12 -2.07
C GLY A 37 4.17 9.27 -2.44
N ILE A 38 4.15 7.96 -2.17
CA ILE A 38 5.25 7.04 -2.51
C ILE A 38 4.90 6.09 -3.67
N TYR A 39 3.68 6.16 -4.19
CA TYR A 39 3.16 5.25 -5.19
C TYR A 39 3.98 5.21 -6.48
N GLU A 40 4.28 6.38 -7.06
CA GLU A 40 5.07 6.48 -8.29
C GLU A 40 6.48 5.91 -8.10
N GLU A 41 7.10 6.21 -6.96
CA GLU A 41 8.42 5.70 -6.65
C GLU A 41 8.40 4.18 -6.43
N LEU A 42 7.37 3.66 -5.77
CA LEU A 42 7.15 2.23 -5.58
C LEU A 42 6.98 1.51 -6.90
N LEU A 43 6.08 2.00 -7.78
CA LEU A 43 5.87 1.43 -9.10
C LEU A 43 7.14 1.45 -9.94
N LYS A 44 7.85 2.59 -9.97
CA LYS A 44 9.11 2.71 -10.69
C LYS A 44 10.15 1.73 -10.17
N SER A 45 10.29 1.61 -8.85
CA SER A 45 11.25 0.70 -8.22
C SER A 45 10.91 -0.77 -8.51
N ILE A 46 9.63 -1.16 -8.44
CA ILE A 46 9.19 -2.52 -8.78
C ILE A 46 9.38 -2.80 -10.28
N SER A 47 8.97 -1.87 -11.15
CA SER A 47 9.09 -2.01 -12.62
C SER A 47 10.54 -2.12 -13.10
N SER A 48 11.48 -1.60 -12.32
CA SER A 48 12.91 -1.73 -12.62
C SER A 48 13.39 -3.18 -12.49
N ILE A 49 12.75 -4.00 -11.64
CA ILE A 49 13.05 -5.41 -11.47
C ILE A 49 12.50 -6.19 -12.68
N ASN A 50 13.32 -6.31 -13.71
CA ASN A 50 12.98 -7.00 -14.96
C ASN A 50 14.07 -8.01 -15.34
N PHE A 51 13.83 -8.79 -16.40
CA PHE A 51 14.76 -9.82 -16.89
C PHE A 51 16.17 -9.29 -17.18
N LYS A 52 16.33 -8.01 -17.58
CA LYS A 52 17.66 -7.41 -17.82
C LYS A 52 18.44 -7.21 -16.53
N ILE A 53 17.78 -7.03 -15.39
CA ILE A 53 18.47 -6.95 -14.09
C ILE A 53 19.04 -8.31 -13.70
N PHE A 54 18.39 -9.41 -14.05
CA PHE A 54 18.90 -10.75 -13.79
C PHE A 54 20.16 -11.09 -14.60
N SER A 55 20.29 -10.58 -15.83
CA SER A 55 21.55 -10.67 -16.58
C SER A 55 22.62 -9.75 -15.98
N LEU A 56 22.27 -8.52 -15.60
CA LEU A 56 23.20 -7.58 -14.96
C LEU A 56 23.71 -8.06 -13.60
N LEU A 57 22.99 -8.92 -12.88
CA LEU A 57 23.47 -9.55 -11.65
C LEU A 57 24.68 -10.48 -11.86
N LYS A 58 24.88 -10.99 -13.09
CA LYS A 58 26.05 -11.81 -13.44
C LYS A 58 27.25 -10.96 -13.86
N ASP A 59 27.00 -9.81 -14.50
CA ASP A 59 28.03 -8.97 -15.12
C ASP A 59 28.44 -7.76 -14.26
N GLU A 60 27.56 -7.27 -13.38
CA GLU A 60 27.81 -6.14 -12.49
C GLU A 60 27.82 -6.53 -11.01
N ASN A 61 28.42 -5.67 -10.17
CA ASN A 61 28.40 -5.84 -8.71
C ASN A 61 26.96 -5.69 -8.15
N ILE A 62 26.60 -6.54 -7.18
CA ILE A 62 25.33 -6.51 -6.44
C ILE A 62 24.97 -5.10 -5.95
N LYS A 63 25.95 -4.30 -5.51
CA LYS A 63 25.71 -2.91 -5.09
C LYS A 63 25.17 -2.01 -6.21
N SER A 64 25.69 -2.17 -7.44
CA SER A 64 25.22 -1.42 -8.62
C SER A 64 23.77 -1.75 -8.93
N VAL A 65 23.45 -3.05 -8.95
CA VAL A 65 22.09 -3.54 -9.16
C VAL A 65 21.15 -3.04 -8.06
N TRP A 66 21.57 -3.11 -6.80
CA TRP A 66 20.80 -2.62 -5.65
C TRP A 66 20.47 -1.12 -5.78
N HIS A 67 21.41 -0.31 -6.24
CA HIS A 67 21.15 1.10 -6.52
C HIS A 67 20.20 1.31 -7.70
N LYS A 68 20.33 0.53 -8.78
CA LYS A 68 19.45 0.60 -9.96
C LYS A 68 17.99 0.30 -9.62
N ILE A 69 17.74 -0.64 -8.70
CA ILE A 69 16.37 -0.99 -8.28
C ILE A 69 15.83 -0.16 -7.13
N ASN A 70 16.59 0.83 -6.65
CA ASN A 70 16.24 1.57 -5.43
C ASN A 70 16.04 0.63 -4.23
N GLY A 71 16.95 -0.34 -4.05
CA GLY A 71 16.80 -1.44 -3.11
C GLY A 71 16.61 -0.98 -1.66
N ASN A 72 17.23 0.12 -1.23
CA ASN A 72 17.02 0.67 0.12
C ASN A 72 15.57 1.12 0.35
N PHE A 73 14.92 1.69 -0.67
CA PHE A 73 13.51 2.08 -0.60
C PHE A 73 12.64 0.85 -0.47
N LEU A 74 12.83 -0.13 -1.36
CA LEU A 74 12.05 -1.37 -1.39
C LEU A 74 12.22 -2.16 -0.09
N ALA A 75 13.45 -2.30 0.40
CA ALA A 75 13.74 -2.97 1.66
C ALA A 75 13.04 -2.28 2.83
N CYS A 76 13.10 -0.95 2.90
CA CYS A 76 12.47 -0.20 3.99
C CYS A 76 10.93 -0.35 4.00
N ILE A 77 10.29 -0.26 2.83
CA ILE A 77 8.85 -0.51 2.69
C ILE A 77 8.51 -1.96 3.05
N PHE A 78 9.26 -2.92 2.51
CA PHE A 78 9.06 -4.34 2.76
C PHE A 78 9.16 -4.68 4.25
N PHE A 79 10.19 -4.17 4.94
CA PHE A 79 10.33 -4.35 6.39
C PHE A 79 9.20 -3.69 7.16
N GLY A 80 8.74 -2.49 6.75
CA GLY A 80 7.57 -1.86 7.36
C GLY A 80 6.30 -2.70 7.22
N ILE A 81 6.04 -3.22 6.01
CA ILE A 81 4.89 -4.11 5.73
C ILE A 81 4.98 -5.37 6.59
N LEU A 82 6.12 -6.07 6.55
CA LEU A 82 6.32 -7.29 7.34
C LEU A 82 6.14 -7.04 8.84
N PHE A 83 6.76 -5.98 9.36
CA PHE A 83 6.63 -5.62 10.77
C PHE A 83 5.16 -5.39 11.14
N SER A 84 4.40 -4.67 10.30
CA SER A 84 2.97 -4.46 10.51
C SER A 84 2.18 -5.76 10.44
N VAL A 85 2.41 -6.62 9.44
CA VAL A 85 1.71 -7.90 9.31
C VAL A 85 1.95 -8.78 10.53
N PHE A 86 3.19 -8.94 10.97
CA PHE A 86 3.48 -9.77 12.15
C PHE A 86 2.96 -9.17 13.46
N SER A 87 2.99 -7.85 13.61
CA SER A 87 2.53 -7.18 14.85
C SER A 87 1.00 -7.03 14.92
N LEU A 88 0.33 -6.70 13.81
CA LEU A 88 -1.11 -6.42 13.76
C LEU A 88 -1.97 -7.64 13.38
N SER A 89 -1.44 -8.65 12.69
CA SER A 89 -2.26 -9.79 12.21
C SER A 89 -3.05 -10.46 13.33
N LYS A 90 -2.41 -10.74 14.47
CA LYS A 90 -3.06 -11.33 15.65
C LYS A 90 -4.11 -10.41 16.24
N THR A 91 -3.83 -9.10 16.32
CA THR A 91 -4.75 -8.10 16.87
C THR A 91 -6.01 -7.98 16.01
N ILE A 92 -5.86 -7.84 14.68
CA ILE A 92 -7.01 -7.76 13.77
C ILE A 92 -7.80 -9.07 13.77
N THR A 93 -7.12 -10.23 13.75
CA THR A 93 -7.77 -11.54 13.84
C THR A 93 -8.57 -11.68 15.14
N PHE A 94 -8.02 -11.23 16.27
CA PHE A 94 -8.71 -11.21 17.55
C PHE A 94 -9.94 -10.30 17.53
N LEU A 95 -9.83 -9.11 16.95
CA LEU A 95 -10.96 -8.17 16.84
C LEU A 95 -12.07 -8.72 15.93
N ILE A 96 -11.73 -9.33 14.79
CA ILE A 96 -12.70 -9.92 13.87
C ILE A 96 -13.43 -11.11 14.52
N THR A 97 -12.71 -11.93 15.29
CA THR A 97 -13.31 -13.11 15.93
C THR A 97 -14.08 -12.76 17.21
N SER A 98 -13.61 -11.80 18.01
CA SER A 98 -14.22 -11.45 19.30
C SER A 98 -15.31 -10.38 19.17
N TYR A 99 -15.18 -9.47 18.21
CA TYR A 99 -16.09 -8.34 18.01
C TYR A 99 -16.52 -8.19 16.54
N PRO A 100 -17.01 -9.26 15.89
CA PRO A 100 -17.31 -9.25 14.46
C PRO A 100 -18.28 -8.12 14.08
N VAL A 101 -19.37 -7.96 14.83
CA VAL A 101 -20.41 -6.95 14.50
C VAL A 101 -19.83 -5.53 14.51
N LEU A 102 -19.00 -5.18 15.49
CA LEU A 102 -18.37 -3.86 15.58
C LEU A 102 -17.41 -3.62 14.41
N VAL A 103 -16.56 -4.61 14.12
CA VAL A 103 -15.55 -4.52 13.06
C VAL A 103 -16.22 -4.43 11.68
N TRP A 104 -17.20 -5.28 11.40
CA TRP A 104 -17.95 -5.23 10.15
C TRP A 104 -18.75 -3.94 10.00
N SER A 105 -19.39 -3.45 11.08
CA SER A 105 -20.11 -2.18 11.05
C SER A 105 -19.18 -1.00 10.78
N PHE A 106 -17.97 -1.01 11.35
CA PHE A 106 -16.96 0.00 11.10
C PHE A 106 -16.53 0.01 9.62
N PHE A 107 -16.17 -1.14 9.04
CA PHE A 107 -15.78 -1.22 7.64
C PHE A 107 -16.93 -0.88 6.70
N PHE A 108 -18.14 -1.34 7.00
CA PHE A 108 -19.34 -0.98 6.25
C PHE A 108 -19.58 0.53 6.25
N GLY A 109 -19.42 1.18 7.41
CA GLY A 109 -19.49 2.64 7.54
C GLY A 109 -18.44 3.37 6.69
N LEU A 110 -17.19 2.88 6.68
CA LEU A 110 -16.13 3.43 5.82
C LEU A 110 -16.45 3.29 4.33
N ILE A 111 -16.97 2.13 3.90
CA ILE A 111 -17.38 1.89 2.51
C ILE A 111 -18.51 2.84 2.13
N LEU A 112 -19.55 2.98 2.96
CA LEU A 112 -20.65 3.91 2.71
C LEU A 112 -20.17 5.36 2.62
N ALA A 113 -19.31 5.79 3.54
CA ALA A 113 -18.74 7.14 3.52
C ALA A 113 -17.91 7.40 2.25
N SER A 114 -17.07 6.44 1.85
CA SER A 114 -16.27 6.51 0.63
C SER A 114 -17.16 6.60 -0.62
N SER A 115 -18.13 5.69 -0.75
CA SER A 115 -19.10 5.68 -1.85
C SER A 115 -19.89 6.99 -1.93
N PHE A 116 -20.29 7.55 -0.79
CA PHE A 116 -20.98 8.84 -0.73
C PHE A 116 -20.12 10.01 -1.22
N ILE A 117 -18.85 10.09 -0.78
CA ILE A 117 -17.90 11.13 -1.21
C ILE A 117 -17.64 11.02 -2.72
N ILE A 118 -17.39 9.82 -3.22
CA ILE A 118 -17.16 9.56 -4.64
C ILE A 118 -18.41 9.92 -5.44
N GLY A 119 -19.60 9.52 -4.99
CA GLY A 119 -20.87 9.86 -5.61
C GLY A 119 -21.09 11.37 -5.74
N ARG A 120 -20.69 12.17 -4.74
CA ARG A 120 -20.76 13.64 -4.82
C ARG A 120 -19.77 14.27 -5.80
N THR A 121 -18.72 13.55 -6.17
CA THR A 121 -17.76 14.03 -7.18
C THR A 121 -18.36 13.92 -8.60
N ILE A 122 -19.44 13.15 -8.78
CA ILE A 122 -20.14 13.01 -10.06
C ILE A 122 -21.03 14.23 -10.29
N ARG A 123 -20.63 15.10 -11.24
CA ARG A 123 -21.24 16.41 -11.52
C ARG A 123 -22.66 16.35 -12.11
N SER A 124 -23.06 15.23 -12.72
CA SER A 124 -24.40 15.02 -13.27
C SER A 124 -24.78 13.55 -13.23
N TRP A 125 -25.95 13.25 -12.68
CA TRP A 125 -26.53 11.92 -12.67
C TRP A 125 -27.37 11.77 -13.94
N ASN A 126 -26.99 10.84 -14.82
CA ASN A 126 -27.79 10.45 -15.99
C ASN A 126 -28.10 8.95 -15.89
N PHE A 127 -29.10 8.51 -16.65
CA PHE A 127 -29.55 7.12 -16.63
C PHE A 127 -28.42 6.11 -16.95
N GLN A 128 -27.50 6.49 -17.85
CA GLN A 128 -26.32 5.68 -18.20
C GLN A 128 -25.35 5.49 -17.01
N LYS A 129 -25.10 6.53 -16.20
CA LYS A 129 -24.23 6.47 -15.02
C LYS A 129 -24.86 5.67 -13.88
N VAL A 130 -26.19 5.69 -13.75
CA VAL A 130 -26.90 4.86 -12.77
C VAL A 130 -26.81 3.39 -13.15
N ILE A 131 -26.99 3.06 -14.44
CA ILE A 131 -26.82 1.68 -14.93
C ILE A 131 -25.40 1.17 -14.73
N SER A 132 -24.36 2.00 -14.93
CA SER A 132 -22.97 1.57 -14.72
C SER A 132 -22.60 1.29 -13.26
N LEU A 133 -23.48 1.61 -12.31
CA LEU A 133 -23.25 1.48 -10.87
C LEU A 133 -23.88 0.20 -10.27
N ILE A 134 -24.76 -0.46 -11.05
CA ILE A 134 -25.43 -1.74 -10.74
C ILE A 134 -24.63 -2.87 -11.38
#